data_AF-A0A8I0FB70-F1
#
_entry.id   AF-A0A8I0FB70-F1
#
_cell.length_a   1.000
_cell.length_b   1.000
_cell.length_c   1.000
_cell.angle_alpha   90.00
_cell.angle_beta   90.00
_cell.angle_gamma   90.00
#
_symmetry.space_group_name_H-M   'P 1'
#
loop_
_entity.id
_entity.type
_entity.pdbx_description
1 polymer ?
#
loop_
_entity_poly.entity_id
_entity_poly.type
_entity_poly.pdbx_seq_one_letter_code
_entity_poly.pdbx_strand_id
1 'polypeptide(L)'
;IVRGFQVGGVDYVTKPLNIEEVLARVKTHLAHAKLLQQQKQVIDATETAILALDVHGKIVWKTQKASDLLNQYLPELEGFEAGLKAWFSDLEHEKDPKKLTSCSYSTPSQQLQLLLLTPWESEPSVAKNYLIQIKTTTPALEMADILKYCPQLTQREAEVMHWLLLGKTNKDIAEILELSPR
;
A
#
# COMPACT_ATOMS: atom_id res chain seq x y z
N ILE A 1 20.54 4.84 52.69
CA ILE A 1 19.32 5.13 51.89
C ILE A 1 18.93 6.60 52.04
N VAL A 2 18.72 7.11 53.26
CA VAL A 2 18.26 8.50 53.49
C VAL A 2 19.29 9.60 53.12
N ARG A 3 20.60 9.34 53.19
CA ARG A 3 21.65 10.32 52.82
C ARG A 3 21.89 10.50 51.31
N GLY A 4 21.40 9.60 50.45
CA GLY A 4 21.61 9.67 48.99
C GLY A 4 20.65 10.60 48.26
N PHE A 5 19.45 10.82 48.81
CA PHE A 5 18.41 11.67 48.21
C PHE A 5 18.65 13.17 48.42
N GLN A 6 19.48 13.57 49.40
CA GLN A 6 19.71 14.99 49.71
C GLN A 6 20.70 15.70 48.77
N VAL A 7 21.33 14.98 47.83
CA VAL A 7 22.34 15.55 46.90
C VAL A 7 21.87 15.63 45.45
N GLY A 8 20.58 15.41 45.17
CA GLY A 8 20.02 15.52 43.82
C GLY A 8 20.16 14.28 42.92
N GLY A 9 20.49 13.13 43.50
CA GLY A 9 20.52 11.85 42.79
C GLY A 9 19.11 11.29 42.56
N VAL A 10 18.38 11.84 41.58
CA VAL A 10 17.02 11.40 41.21
C VAL A 10 17.02 10.01 40.54
N ASP A 11 18.19 9.50 40.14
CA ASP A 11 18.33 8.30 39.30
C ASP A 11 19.14 7.16 39.95
N TYR A 12 18.91 6.92 41.25
CA TYR A 12 19.53 5.78 41.95
C TYR A 12 18.75 4.48 41.69
N VAL A 13 19.11 3.75 40.64
CA VAL A 13 18.70 2.34 40.47
C VAL A 13 19.48 1.50 41.47
N THR A 14 18.80 0.86 42.41
CA THR A 14 19.45 0.00 43.42
C THR A 14 20.02 -1.26 42.78
N LYS A 15 21.32 -1.48 42.97
CA LYS A 15 21.98 -2.75 42.69
C LYS A 15 21.39 -3.88 43.57
N PRO A 16 21.40 -5.14 43.09
CA PRO A 16 22.11 -5.60 41.91
C PRO A 16 21.21 -5.62 40.66
N LEU A 17 21.67 -5.01 39.56
CA LEU A 17 21.20 -5.38 38.23
C LEU A 17 21.77 -6.77 37.92
N ASN A 18 20.91 -7.74 37.64
CA ASN A 18 21.37 -9.04 37.17
C ASN A 18 21.85 -8.90 35.72
N ILE A 19 23.17 -8.81 35.54
CA ILE A 19 23.82 -8.60 34.24
C ILE A 19 23.45 -9.73 33.25
N GLU A 20 23.25 -10.95 33.75
CA GLU A 20 22.84 -12.08 32.93
C GLU A 20 21.41 -11.92 32.40
N GLU A 21 20.50 -11.41 33.23
CA GLU A 21 19.12 -11.12 32.84
C GLU A 21 19.04 -10.00 31.78
N VAL A 22 19.84 -8.94 31.96
CA VAL A 22 19.92 -7.84 30.99
C VAL A 22 20.49 -8.34 29.66
N LEU A 23 21.58 -9.12 29.68
CA LEU A 23 22.15 -9.72 28.47
C LEU A 23 21.17 -10.68 27.78
N ALA A 24 20.42 -11.47 28.55
CA ALA A 24 19.38 -12.35 28.01
C ALA A 24 18.29 -11.54 27.30
N ARG A 25 17.77 -10.47 27.93
CA ARG A 25 16.78 -9.58 27.29
C ARG A 25 17.32 -8.91 26.03
N VAL A 26 18.52 -8.34 26.08
CA VAL A 26 19.14 -7.69 24.90
C VAL A 26 19.28 -8.68 23.75
N LYS A 27 19.75 -9.91 24.02
CA LYS A 27 19.85 -10.97 23.00
C LYS A 27 18.48 -11.33 22.41
N THR A 28 17.46 -11.49 23.26
CA THR A 28 16.08 -11.77 22.81
C THR A 28 15.55 -10.64 21.93
N HIS A 29 15.73 -9.38 22.33
CA HIS A 29 15.28 -8.23 21.54
C HIS A 29 16.03 -8.12 20.20
N LEU A 30 17.33 -8.37 20.16
CA LEU A 30 18.10 -8.38 18.91
C LEU A 30 17.68 -9.52 17.98
N ALA A 31 17.44 -10.72 18.52
CA ALA A 31 16.95 -11.85 17.75
C ALA A 31 15.56 -11.56 17.17
N HIS A 32 14.65 -10.99 17.96
CA HIS A 32 13.33 -10.57 17.50
C HIS A 32 13.41 -9.47 16.43
N ALA A 33 14.27 -8.47 16.62
CA ALA A 33 14.48 -7.41 15.64
C ALA A 33 15.01 -7.96 14.30
N LYS A 34 15.97 -8.90 14.36
CA LYS A 34 16.53 -9.54 13.16
C LYS A 34 15.49 -10.39 12.42
N LEU A 35 14.67 -11.14 13.15
CA LEU A 35 13.58 -11.93 12.56
C LEU A 35 12.54 -11.03 11.87
N LEU A 36 12.14 -9.93 12.52
CA LEU A 36 11.23 -8.93 11.93
C LEU A 36 11.83 -8.30 10.67
N GLN A 37 13.14 -8.02 10.67
CA GLN A 37 13.83 -7.49 9.51
C GLN A 37 13.84 -8.50 8.35
N GLN A 38 14.10 -9.78 8.62
CA GLN A 38 14.04 -10.85 7.61
C GLN A 38 12.64 -11.01 7.04
N GLN A 39 11.60 -10.98 7.87
CA GLN A 39 10.21 -11.04 7.42
C GLN A 39 9.86 -9.86 6.49
N LYS A 40 10.30 -8.64 6.83
CA LYS A 40 10.14 -7.47 5.96
C LYS A 40 10.85 -7.65 4.61
N GLN A 41 12.08 -8.16 4.61
CA GLN A 41 12.84 -8.42 3.38
C GLN A 41 12.14 -9.43 2.46
N VAL A 42 11.51 -10.47 3.00
CA VAL A 42 10.74 -11.43 2.20
C VAL A 42 9.53 -10.75 1.54
N ILE A 43 8.84 -9.85 2.26
CA ILE A 43 7.71 -9.10 1.70
C ILE A 43 8.18 -8.06 0.67
N ASP A 44 9.33 -7.43 0.88
CA ASP A 44 9.90 -6.50 -0.11
C ASP A 44 10.35 -7.25 -1.39
N ALA A 45 10.77 -8.51 -1.28
CA ALA A 45 11.13 -9.34 -2.42
C ALA A 45 9.92 -9.73 -3.31
N THR A 46 8.68 -9.64 -2.83
CA THR A 46 7.49 -9.95 -3.64
C THR A 46 7.07 -8.82 -4.58
N GLU A 47 7.82 -7.70 -4.63
CA GLU A 47 7.54 -6.49 -5.43
C GLU A 47 6.11 -5.93 -5.28
N THR A 48 5.41 -6.34 -4.22
CA THR A 48 4.04 -5.92 -3.94
C THR A 48 4.03 -4.67 -3.08
N ALA A 49 3.36 -3.62 -3.55
CA ALA A 49 3.12 -2.43 -2.74
C ALA A 49 2.05 -2.71 -1.69
N ILE A 50 2.49 -2.87 -0.44
CA ILE A 50 1.62 -3.08 0.73
C ILE A 50 1.81 -1.94 1.74
N LEU A 51 0.69 -1.48 2.31
CA LEU A 51 0.58 -0.61 3.48
C LEU A 51 -0.04 -1.38 4.65
N ALA A 52 0.41 -1.09 5.86
CA ALA A 52 -0.29 -1.46 7.08
C ALA A 52 -0.84 -0.18 7.74
N LEU A 53 -2.13 -0.19 8.04
CA LEU A 53 -2.82 0.89 8.74
C LEU A 53 -3.25 0.45 10.14
N ASP A 54 -3.34 1.38 11.07
CA ASP A 54 -4.04 1.16 12.34
C ASP A 54 -5.57 1.21 12.15
N VAL A 55 -6.31 1.01 13.24
CA VAL A 55 -7.78 1.09 13.28
C VAL A 55 -8.34 2.47 12.91
N HIS A 56 -7.50 3.50 12.90
CA HIS A 56 -7.87 4.87 12.56
C HIS A 56 -7.42 5.25 11.14
N GLY A 57 -6.93 4.31 10.33
CA GLY A 57 -6.47 4.56 8.97
C GLY A 57 -5.10 5.25 8.88
N LYS A 58 -4.33 5.30 9.97
CA LYS A 58 -2.98 5.86 9.98
C LYS A 58 -1.96 4.82 9.52
N ILE A 59 -1.06 5.22 8.62
CA ILE A 59 0.01 4.34 8.13
C ILE A 59 1.00 4.03 9.25
N VAL A 60 1.08 2.76 9.66
CA VAL A 60 2.04 2.26 10.66
C VAL A 60 3.25 1.58 10.02
N TRP A 61 3.10 1.07 8.79
CA TRP A 61 4.19 0.47 8.04
C TRP A 61 3.89 0.47 6.53
N LYS A 62 4.94 0.44 5.71
CA LYS A 62 4.86 0.34 4.25
C LYS A 62 6.06 -0.43 3.71
N THR A 63 5.83 -1.21 2.66
CA THR A 63 6.89 -1.85 1.84
C THR A 63 7.72 -0.80 1.08
N GLN A 64 8.91 -1.17 0.62
CA GLN A 64 9.74 -0.29 -0.21
C GLN A 64 9.00 0.12 -1.49
N LYS A 65 8.39 -0.86 -2.19
CA LYS A 65 7.61 -0.60 -3.40
C LYS A 65 6.43 0.35 -3.16
N ALA A 66 5.72 0.20 -2.04
CA ALA A 66 4.66 1.14 -1.68
C ALA A 66 5.22 2.54 -1.43
N SER A 67 6.38 2.66 -0.77
CA SER A 67 7.02 3.96 -0.59
C SER A 67 7.40 4.61 -1.92
N ASP A 68 7.95 3.84 -2.86
CA ASP A 68 8.33 4.34 -4.18
C ASP A 68 7.10 4.82 -4.98
N LEU A 69 6.03 4.03 -4.98
CA LEU A 69 4.76 4.42 -5.63
C LEU A 69 4.15 5.68 -5.01
N LEU A 70 4.09 5.76 -3.68
CA LEU A 70 3.56 6.94 -3.00
C LEU A 70 4.41 8.18 -3.34
N ASN A 71 5.74 8.08 -3.31
CA ASN A 71 6.60 9.21 -3.65
C ASN A 71 6.50 9.62 -5.14
N GLN A 72 6.24 8.67 -6.04
CA GLN A 72 6.14 8.92 -7.47
C GLN A 72 4.81 9.58 -7.86
N TYR A 73 3.70 9.14 -7.28
CA TYR A 73 2.35 9.53 -7.71
C TYR A 73 1.61 10.43 -6.71
N LEU A 74 2.07 10.50 -5.47
CA LEU A 74 1.45 11.21 -4.34
C LEU A 74 2.49 12.08 -3.62
N PRO A 75 2.96 13.18 -4.25
CA PRO A 75 3.91 14.09 -3.62
C PRO A 75 3.35 14.77 -2.36
N GLU A 76 2.02 14.87 -2.25
CA GLU A 76 1.33 15.35 -1.05
C GLU A 76 0.52 14.20 -0.41
N LEU A 77 1.00 13.70 0.73
CA LEU A 77 0.43 12.55 1.43
C LEU A 77 -0.81 12.91 2.25
N GLU A 78 -1.02 14.19 2.61
CA GLU A 78 -2.10 14.60 3.51
C GLU A 78 -3.49 14.30 2.93
N GLY A 79 -3.71 14.59 1.64
CA GLY A 79 -4.98 14.29 0.97
C GLY A 79 -5.25 12.80 0.83
N PHE A 80 -4.19 12.00 0.64
CA PHE A 80 -4.29 10.54 0.59
C PHE A 80 -4.62 9.95 1.96
N GLU A 81 -3.94 10.39 3.02
CA GLU A 81 -4.23 9.95 4.39
C GLU A 81 -5.63 10.38 4.85
N ALA A 82 -6.10 11.56 4.46
CA ALA A 82 -7.47 12.00 4.71
C ALA A 82 -8.49 11.08 4.01
N GLY A 83 -8.23 10.70 2.75
CA GLY A 83 -9.04 9.75 2.01
C GLY A 83 -9.06 8.35 2.64
N LEU A 84 -7.91 7.87 3.13
CA LEU A 84 -7.81 6.60 3.85
C LEU A 84 -8.64 6.63 5.14
N LYS A 85 -8.58 7.71 5.91
CA LYS A 85 -9.38 7.88 7.14
C LYS A 85 -10.88 7.90 6.84
N ALA A 86 -11.29 8.61 5.79
CA ALA A 86 -12.69 8.63 5.36
C ALA A 86 -13.16 7.23 4.96
N TRP A 87 -12.39 6.52 4.14
CA TRP A 87 -12.71 5.15 3.73
C TRP A 87 -12.78 4.17 4.91
N PHE A 88 -11.90 4.31 5.91
CA PHE A 88 -11.95 3.50 7.13
C PHE A 88 -13.16 3.84 8.00
N SER A 89 -13.57 5.11 8.05
CA SER A 89 -14.80 5.51 8.71
C SER A 89 -16.03 4.93 8.00
N ASP A 90 -16.06 4.93 6.67
CA ASP A 90 -17.15 4.31 5.89
C ASP A 90 -17.21 2.79 6.15
N LEU A 91 -16.06 2.12 6.22
CA LEU A 91 -15.94 0.69 6.56
C LEU A 91 -16.49 0.36 7.96
N GLU A 92 -16.34 1.27 8.93
CA GLU A 92 -16.88 1.10 10.28
C GLU A 92 -18.42 1.14 10.32
N HIS A 93 -19.03 1.96 9.46
CA HIS A 93 -20.48 2.15 9.41
C HIS A 93 -21.19 1.17 8.45
N GLU A 94 -20.45 0.55 7.53
CA GLU A 94 -21.00 -0.38 6.54
C GLU A 94 -21.18 -1.79 7.15
N LYS A 95 -22.42 -2.28 7.15
CA LYS A 95 -22.77 -3.62 7.69
C LYS A 95 -22.36 -4.79 6.80
N ASP A 96 -21.88 -4.52 5.59
CA ASP A 96 -21.51 -5.54 4.60
C ASP A 96 -20.00 -5.51 4.29
N PRO A 97 -19.20 -6.37 4.94
CA PRO A 97 -17.73 -6.32 4.86
C PRO A 97 -17.18 -6.67 3.47
N LYS A 98 -18.00 -7.21 2.56
CA LYS A 98 -17.57 -7.56 1.19
C LYS A 98 -17.62 -6.39 0.22
N LYS A 99 -18.47 -5.37 0.46
CA LYS A 99 -18.69 -4.27 -0.50
C LYS A 99 -17.57 -3.23 -0.54
N LEU A 100 -16.82 -3.07 0.57
CA LEU A 100 -15.79 -2.05 0.70
C LEU A 100 -14.37 -2.63 0.77
N THR A 101 -14.15 -3.85 0.24
CA THR A 101 -12.83 -4.47 0.21
C THR A 101 -11.84 -3.78 -0.72
N SER A 102 -12.31 -2.90 -1.61
CA SER A 102 -11.45 -2.09 -2.47
C SER A 102 -11.95 -0.67 -2.64
N CYS A 103 -11.03 0.29 -2.70
CA CYS A 103 -11.32 1.67 -3.10
C CYS A 103 -10.38 2.11 -4.23
N SER A 104 -10.81 3.11 -5.02
CA SER A 104 -9.98 3.71 -6.05
C SER A 104 -9.60 5.12 -5.64
N TYR A 105 -8.32 5.46 -5.79
CA TYR A 105 -7.79 6.80 -5.57
C TYR A 105 -7.20 7.31 -6.88
N SER A 106 -7.81 8.34 -7.46
CA SER A 106 -7.33 8.95 -8.70
C SER A 106 -6.36 10.08 -8.40
N THR A 107 -5.13 9.94 -8.89
CA THR A 107 -4.16 11.04 -8.96
C THR A 107 -4.23 11.69 -10.35
N PRO A 108 -3.68 12.90 -10.56
CA PRO A 108 -3.66 13.54 -11.88
C PRO A 108 -2.96 12.71 -12.97
N SER A 109 -2.06 11.79 -12.60
CA SER A 109 -1.25 11.01 -13.53
C SER A 109 -1.60 9.52 -13.58
N GLN A 110 -2.26 8.97 -12.56
CA GLN A 110 -2.53 7.53 -12.46
C GLN A 110 -3.73 7.22 -11.55
N GLN A 111 -4.45 6.15 -11.86
CA GLN A 111 -5.46 5.59 -10.96
C GLN A 111 -4.81 4.50 -10.08
N LEU A 112 -4.95 4.66 -8.77
CA LEU A 112 -4.50 3.67 -7.78
C LEU A 112 -5.72 2.89 -7.30
N GLN A 113 -5.62 1.56 -7.30
CA GLN A 113 -6.59 0.69 -6.67
C GLN A 113 -6.01 0.18 -5.35
N LEU A 114 -6.73 0.43 -4.27
CA LEU A 114 -6.41 -0.06 -2.94
C LEU A 114 -7.28 -1.27 -2.66
N LEU A 115 -6.67 -2.36 -2.23
CA LEU A 115 -7.34 -3.61 -1.89
C LEU A 115 -7.02 -3.97 -0.45
N LEU A 116 -8.05 -4.07 0.39
CA LEU A 116 -7.94 -4.56 1.75
C LEU A 116 -7.67 -6.08 1.73
N LEU A 117 -6.53 -6.50 2.25
CA LEU A 117 -6.11 -7.91 2.30
C LEU A 117 -6.58 -8.61 3.58
N THR A 118 -6.76 -7.85 4.65
CA THR A 118 -7.23 -8.35 5.96
C THR A 118 -8.74 -8.15 6.07
N PRO A 119 -9.53 -9.16 6.48
CA PRO A 119 -10.96 -8.99 6.66
C PRO A 119 -11.25 -7.90 7.70
N TRP A 120 -12.22 -7.06 7.40
CA TRP A 120 -12.71 -6.05 8.34
C TRP A 120 -13.51 -6.73 9.46
N GLU A 121 -13.25 -6.34 10.71
CA GLU A 121 -13.96 -6.84 11.88
C GLU A 121 -14.38 -5.66 12.77
N SER A 122 -15.68 -5.57 13.08
CA SER A 122 -16.25 -4.46 13.83
C SER A 122 -15.86 -4.42 15.32
N GLU A 123 -15.36 -5.53 15.88
CA GLU A 123 -14.88 -5.59 17.27
C GLU A 123 -13.37 -5.89 17.29
N PRO A 124 -12.51 -4.86 17.43
CA PRO A 124 -11.07 -5.03 17.50
C PRO A 124 -10.68 -5.62 18.87
N SER A 125 -10.61 -6.94 18.95
CA SER A 125 -10.24 -7.67 20.18
C SER A 125 -8.77 -7.51 20.59
N VAL A 126 -7.90 -7.07 19.67
CA VAL A 126 -6.47 -6.78 19.87
C VAL A 126 -6.10 -5.66 18.88
N ALA A 127 -5.03 -4.89 19.15
CA ALA A 127 -4.44 -3.92 18.21
C ALA A 127 -4.14 -4.57 16.84
N LYS A 128 -5.16 -4.63 15.98
CA LYS A 128 -5.10 -5.19 14.64
C LYS A 128 -4.67 -4.10 13.69
N ASN A 129 -3.66 -4.42 12.89
CA ASN A 129 -3.28 -3.61 11.74
C ASN A 129 -3.99 -4.16 10.51
N TYR A 130 -4.53 -3.27 9.69
CA TYR A 130 -5.16 -3.61 8.43
C TYR A 130 -4.15 -3.53 7.30
N LEU A 131 -4.02 -4.60 6.52
CA LEU A 131 -3.12 -4.63 5.38
C LEU A 131 -3.86 -4.25 4.11
N ILE A 132 -3.27 -3.33 3.34
CA ILE A 132 -3.80 -2.86 2.07
C ILE A 132 -2.75 -3.04 0.99
N GLN A 133 -3.13 -3.64 -0.12
CA GLN A 133 -2.33 -3.67 -1.33
C GLN A 133 -2.67 -2.47 -2.21
N ILE A 134 -1.66 -1.78 -2.72
CA ILE A 134 -1.81 -0.76 -3.76
C ILE A 134 -1.47 -1.39 -5.09
N LYS A 135 -2.38 -1.27 -6.05
CA LYS A 135 -2.14 -1.60 -7.45
C LYS A 135 -2.26 -0.32 -8.28
N THR A 136 -1.34 -0.14 -9.20
CA THR A 136 -1.48 0.91 -10.21
C THR A 136 -2.33 0.36 -11.35
N THR A 137 -3.47 0.98 -11.59
CA THR A 137 -4.24 0.76 -12.80
C THR A 137 -3.72 1.78 -13.81
N THR A 138 -2.92 1.33 -14.77
CA THR A 138 -2.61 2.15 -15.93
C THR A 138 -3.91 2.32 -16.70
N PRO A 139 -4.42 3.55 -16.90
CA PRO A 139 -5.55 3.73 -17.80
C PRO A 139 -5.13 3.15 -19.16
N ALA A 140 -6.02 2.39 -19.79
CA ALA A 140 -5.77 1.96 -21.16
C ALA A 140 -5.52 3.21 -22.00
N LEU A 141 -4.50 3.20 -22.86
CA LEU A 141 -4.26 4.32 -23.76
C LEU A 141 -5.52 4.50 -24.63
N GLU A 142 -6.21 5.61 -24.40
CA GLU A 142 -7.36 5.99 -25.21
C GLU A 142 -6.88 6.32 -26.63
N MET A 143 -7.75 6.17 -27.63
CA MET A 143 -7.40 6.47 -29.02
C MET A 143 -6.84 7.89 -29.21
N ALA A 144 -7.36 8.86 -28.45
CA ALA A 144 -6.89 10.24 -28.49
C ALA A 144 -5.43 10.36 -28.04
N ASP A 145 -5.02 9.58 -27.05
CA ASP A 145 -3.64 9.54 -26.58
C ASP A 145 -2.73 8.85 -27.62
N ILE A 146 -3.20 7.77 -28.25
CA ILE A 146 -2.44 7.07 -29.30
C ILE A 146 -2.15 8.00 -30.48
N LEU A 147 -3.16 8.73 -30.96
CA LEU A 147 -2.98 9.71 -32.04
C LEU A 147 -2.07 10.88 -31.65
N LYS A 148 -2.08 11.27 -30.37
CA LYS A 148 -1.18 12.31 -29.84
C LYS A 148 0.27 11.84 -29.78
N TYR A 149 0.52 10.60 -29.32
CA TYR A 149 1.88 10.05 -29.21
C TYR A 149 2.42 9.54 -30.55
N CYS A 150 1.55 9.16 -31.47
CA CYS A 150 1.88 8.65 -32.79
C CYS A 150 1.11 9.41 -33.89
N PRO A 151 1.47 10.67 -34.18
CA PRO A 151 0.76 11.52 -35.14
C PRO A 151 0.85 11.00 -36.59
N GLN A 152 1.77 10.09 -36.88
CA GLN A 152 1.89 9.42 -38.18
C GLN A 152 0.84 8.32 -38.42
N LEU A 153 0.09 7.88 -37.40
CA LEU A 153 -0.95 6.86 -37.55
C LEU A 153 -2.22 7.49 -38.10
N THR A 154 -2.87 6.80 -39.03
CA THR A 154 -4.24 7.10 -39.42
C THR A 154 -5.21 6.75 -38.29
N GLN A 155 -6.41 7.34 -38.30
CA GLN A 155 -7.45 7.06 -37.32
C GLN A 155 -7.77 5.56 -37.19
N ARG A 156 -7.76 4.84 -38.32
CA ARG A 156 -7.98 3.39 -38.36
C ARG A 156 -6.82 2.59 -37.75
N GLU A 157 -5.59 2.99 -37.99
CA GLU A 157 -4.43 2.33 -37.38
C GLU A 157 -4.37 2.59 -35.88
N ALA A 158 -4.76 3.78 -35.42
CA ALA A 158 -4.90 4.07 -33.99
C ALA A 158 -6.02 3.25 -33.32
N GLU A 159 -7.14 3.03 -34.02
CA GLU A 159 -8.24 2.13 -33.62
C GLU A 159 -7.73 0.71 -33.39
N VAL A 160 -7.01 0.16 -34.37
CA VAL A 160 -6.41 -1.18 -34.29
C VAL A 160 -5.39 -1.24 -33.14
N MET A 161 -4.55 -0.22 -32.99
CA MET A 161 -3.54 -0.13 -31.94
C MET A 161 -4.17 -0.09 -30.54
N HIS A 162 -5.28 0.63 -30.36
CA HIS A 162 -6.03 0.66 -29.11
C HIS A 162 -6.50 -0.76 -28.71
N TRP A 163 -7.13 -1.49 -29.63
CA TRP A 163 -7.60 -2.84 -29.34
C TRP A 163 -6.48 -3.85 -29.14
N LEU A 164 -5.35 -3.70 -29.84
CA LEU A 164 -4.14 -4.48 -29.60
C LEU A 164 -3.58 -4.25 -28.18
N LEU A 165 -3.54 -2.99 -27.73
CA LEU A 165 -3.10 -2.64 -26.37
C LEU A 165 -4.04 -3.20 -25.29
N LEU A 166 -5.32 -3.35 -25.62
CA LEU A 166 -6.31 -4.04 -24.79
C LEU A 166 -6.24 -5.58 -24.87
N GLY A 167 -5.31 -6.13 -25.65
CA GLY A 167 -5.07 -7.57 -25.77
C GLY A 167 -6.08 -8.32 -26.64
N LYS A 168 -6.83 -7.63 -27.50
CA LYS A 168 -7.74 -8.28 -28.46
C LYS A 168 -6.93 -8.96 -29.58
N THR A 169 -7.44 -10.10 -30.07
CA THR A 169 -6.81 -10.81 -31.18
C THR A 169 -7.11 -10.13 -32.51
N ASN A 170 -6.25 -10.27 -33.52
CA ASN A 170 -6.49 -9.69 -34.85
C ASN A 170 -7.86 -10.07 -35.45
N LYS A 171 -8.35 -11.28 -35.14
CA LYS A 171 -9.67 -11.73 -35.58
C LYS A 171 -10.79 -10.95 -34.89
N ASP A 172 -10.70 -10.79 -33.57
CA ASP A 172 -11.67 -10.00 -32.81
C ASP A 172 -11.65 -8.53 -33.22
N ILE A 173 -10.46 -7.98 -33.51
CA ILE A 173 -10.31 -6.60 -33.96
C ILE A 173 -10.96 -6.40 -35.34
N ALA A 174 -10.76 -7.35 -36.26
CA ALA A 174 -11.41 -7.30 -37.56
C ALA A 174 -12.95 -7.36 -37.45
N GLU A 175 -13.46 -8.17 -36.51
CA GLU A 175 -14.88 -8.29 -36.23
C GLU A 175 -15.45 -7.01 -35.57
N ILE A 176 -14.73 -6.42 -34.60
CA ILE A 176 -15.10 -5.18 -33.90
C ILE A 176 -15.09 -3.97 -34.84
N LEU A 177 -14.12 -3.90 -35.76
CA LEU A 177 -13.97 -2.77 -36.68
C LEU A 177 -14.72 -2.96 -38.01
N GLU A 178 -15.52 -4.02 -38.13
CA GLU A 178 -16.23 -4.41 -39.37
C GLU A 178 -15.30 -4.50 -40.60
N LEU A 179 -14.02 -4.85 -40.36
CA LEU A 179 -13.03 -5.00 -41.41
C LEU A 179 -13.23 -6.36 -42.07
N SER A 180 -13.70 -6.33 -43.32
CA SER A 180 -13.70 -7.50 -44.21
C SER A 180 -12.29 -8.10 -44.28
N PRO A 181 -12.12 -9.43 -44.05
CA PRO A 181 -10.82 -10.08 -44.19
C PRO A 181 -10.37 -9.98 -45.65
N ARG A 182 -9.17 -9.45 -45.88
CA ARG A 182 -8.47 -9.51 -47.17
C ARG A 182 -7.31 -10.47 -47.12
#